data_AF-A0A505IN87-F1
#
_entry.id   AF-A0A505IN87-F1
#
_cell.length_a   1.000
_cell.length_b   1.000
_cell.length_c   1.000
_cell.angle_alpha   90.00
_cell.angle_beta   90.00
_cell.angle_gamma   90.00
#
_symmetry.space_group_name_H-M   'P 1'
#
loop_
_entity.id
_entity.type
_entity.pdbx_description
1 polymer ?
#
loop_
_entity_poly.entity_id
_entity_poly.type
_entity_poly.pdbx_seq_one_letter_code
_entity_poly.pdbx_strand_id
1 'polypeptide(L)'
;MAAIGLISIDNYDDLIEKKDDKQVSYLNSLITTLISDWASENHVFYKRINSERFLFVAKYSDIERMKEEKFQFLTRVRQVAEKNDLALTISMGISYGEESFEEIGEVAQNNLDIALVRGGDQVVLKEAKEEAKPQFFGGNTDGTPKRTRVRSRAMSTALRKIFAENQRIFIMGHRYPDMDALGSAFGVAYMAMMSDKECYIILNPKEITADIQRALEELKKYPELERFVITGEEAVNLSNEESVLVMVDYHKPSMSISQAVYDEFDKIAVIDHHRRGDEFPDKPLLTYIESSASSASELVAELIQYRASRRSQVPKFITTSLLAGIYVDTKNFTVRTTGRTFDIAGYLKNQGADTSLVQYMLSTDLDSYLMISELVSRSQHFREDIVIAAADEDRVYDSVTVAKAADTLLSINGIHAAFVITKQPGDLIGISARSTGKVNVQTLMEALGGGGHFTNAATQIKNSSIGDVENQLRAELTKNEQ
;
A
#
# COMPACT_ATOMS: atom_id res chain seq x y z
N MET A 1 33.97 -9.38 18.65
CA MET A 1 32.86 -8.48 18.26
C MET A 1 31.73 -8.61 19.26
N ALA A 2 31.21 -7.47 19.73
CA ALA A 2 30.02 -7.41 20.56
C ALA A 2 28.79 -7.19 19.68
N ALA A 3 27.63 -7.59 20.17
CA ALA A 3 26.35 -7.35 19.54
C ALA A 3 25.41 -6.63 20.51
N ILE A 4 24.66 -5.66 19.99
CA ILE A 4 23.53 -5.03 20.68
C ILE A 4 22.26 -5.52 19.99
N GLY A 5 21.26 -5.87 20.79
CA GLY A 5 19.94 -6.17 20.27
C GLY A 5 18.83 -5.55 21.10
N LEU A 6 17.73 -5.26 20.43
CA LEU A 6 16.51 -4.72 21.01
C LEU A 6 15.38 -5.71 20.74
N ILE A 7 14.60 -6.00 21.77
CA ILE A 7 13.40 -6.84 21.68
C ILE A 7 12.18 -5.95 21.90
N SER A 8 11.24 -6.06 20.97
CA SER A 8 9.91 -5.46 21.04
C SER A 8 8.88 -6.55 21.35
N ILE A 9 7.99 -6.27 22.30
CA ILE A 9 6.70 -6.96 22.38
C ILE A 9 5.72 -6.24 21.46
N ASP A 10 5.42 -6.82 20.30
CA ASP A 10 4.81 -6.08 19.18
C ASP A 10 3.36 -5.66 19.45
N ASN A 11 2.68 -6.35 20.37
CA ASN A 11 1.27 -6.13 20.68
C ASN A 11 0.97 -6.07 22.18
N TYR A 12 1.93 -5.58 22.98
CA TYR A 12 1.76 -5.49 24.43
C TYR A 12 0.52 -4.69 24.83
N ASP A 13 0.33 -3.51 24.25
CA ASP A 13 -0.81 -2.64 24.54
C ASP A 13 -2.15 -3.31 24.19
N ASP A 14 -2.21 -4.05 23.07
CA ASP A 14 -3.40 -4.81 22.65
C ASP A 14 -3.77 -5.89 23.68
N LEU A 15 -2.75 -6.54 24.25
CA LEU A 15 -2.96 -7.61 25.21
C LEU A 15 -3.49 -7.07 26.55
N ILE A 16 -3.14 -5.84 26.95
CA ILE A 16 -3.57 -5.28 28.24
C ILE A 16 -4.89 -4.51 28.19
N GLU A 17 -5.33 -4.02 27.03
CA GLU A 17 -6.50 -3.12 26.88
C GLU A 17 -7.80 -3.67 27.49
N LYS A 18 -8.00 -5.00 27.47
CA LYS A 18 -9.20 -5.68 28.00
C LYS A 18 -8.92 -6.53 29.23
N LYS A 19 -7.73 -6.40 29.83
CA LYS A 19 -7.30 -7.21 30.97
C LYS A 19 -7.42 -6.41 32.27
N ASP A 20 -7.81 -7.08 33.34
CA ASP A 20 -7.70 -6.51 34.69
C ASP A 20 -6.24 -6.51 35.18
N ASP A 21 -5.96 -5.80 36.27
CA ASP A 21 -4.60 -5.66 36.82
C ASP A 21 -3.94 -7.02 37.14
N LYS A 22 -4.74 -8.02 37.54
CA LYS A 22 -4.25 -9.37 37.83
C LYS A 22 -3.80 -10.08 36.54
N GLN A 23 -4.58 -9.97 35.48
CA GLN A 23 -4.26 -10.53 34.18
C GLN A 23 -3.07 -9.82 33.51
N VAL A 24 -2.94 -8.50 33.69
CA VAL A 24 -1.76 -7.73 33.23
C VAL A 24 -0.50 -8.15 34.00
N SER A 25 -0.60 -8.37 35.30
CA SER A 25 0.52 -8.89 36.11
C SER A 25 0.97 -10.27 35.64
N TYR A 26 0.03 -11.18 35.36
CA TYR A 26 0.32 -12.50 34.81
C TYR A 26 1.02 -12.43 33.46
N LEU A 27 0.52 -11.60 32.53
CA LEU A 27 1.14 -11.40 31.21
C LEU A 27 2.59 -10.89 31.34
N ASN A 28 2.82 -9.92 32.22
CA ASN A 28 4.15 -9.38 32.47
C ASN A 28 5.11 -10.43 33.04
N SER A 29 4.61 -11.29 33.93
CA SER A 29 5.39 -12.43 34.44
C SER A 29 5.73 -13.40 33.32
N LEU A 30 4.77 -13.76 32.47
CA LEU A 30 4.98 -14.68 31.34
C LEU A 30 6.05 -14.16 30.37
N ILE A 31 5.94 -12.88 29.96
CA ILE A 31 6.92 -12.23 29.07
C ILE A 31 8.30 -12.22 29.71
N THR A 32 8.37 -11.87 31.00
CA THR A 32 9.65 -11.80 31.73
C THR A 32 10.31 -13.17 31.81
N THR A 33 9.54 -14.23 32.10
CA THR A 33 10.04 -15.61 32.12
C THR A 33 10.55 -16.03 30.73
N LEU A 34 9.78 -15.81 29.67
CA LEU A 34 10.17 -16.17 28.30
C LEU A 34 11.50 -15.54 27.90
N ILE A 35 11.67 -14.24 28.16
CA ILE A 35 12.90 -13.52 27.81
C ILE A 35 14.06 -13.94 28.72
N SER A 36 13.81 -14.16 30.02
CA SER A 36 14.83 -14.61 30.97
C SER A 36 15.38 -15.99 30.59
N ASP A 37 14.50 -16.94 30.27
CA ASP A 37 14.89 -18.30 29.88
C ASP A 37 15.71 -18.26 28.59
N TRP A 38 15.22 -17.54 27.57
CA TRP A 38 15.95 -17.36 26.31
C TRP A 38 17.32 -16.72 26.50
N ALA A 39 17.42 -15.68 27.33
CA ALA A 39 18.68 -14.99 27.58
C ALA A 39 19.67 -15.90 28.31
N SER A 40 19.21 -16.70 29.27
CA SER A 40 20.04 -17.66 30.00
C SER A 40 20.54 -18.78 29.08
N GLU A 41 19.67 -19.35 28.25
CA GLU A 41 20.00 -20.39 27.26
C GLU A 41 21.06 -19.90 26.26
N ASN A 42 21.03 -18.60 25.92
CA ASN A 42 21.92 -18.01 24.94
C ASN A 42 23.11 -17.23 25.51
N HIS A 43 23.32 -17.27 26.83
CA HIS A 43 24.40 -16.55 27.52
C HIS A 43 24.40 -15.03 27.26
N VAL A 44 23.20 -14.44 27.15
CA VAL A 44 23.00 -13.03 26.83
C VAL A 44 22.72 -12.22 28.10
N PHE A 45 23.34 -11.06 28.23
CA PHE A 45 22.95 -10.08 29.22
C PHE A 45 21.77 -9.26 28.70
N TYR A 46 20.72 -9.08 29.48
CA TYR A 46 19.56 -8.28 29.08
C TYR A 46 19.06 -7.37 30.20
N LYS A 47 18.38 -6.30 29.82
CA LYS A 47 17.69 -5.38 30.72
C LYS A 47 16.36 -4.95 30.11
N ARG A 48 15.31 -4.96 30.93
CA ARG A 48 14.02 -4.37 30.55
C ARG A 48 14.12 -2.85 30.57
N ILE A 49 13.76 -2.20 29.46
CA ILE A 49 13.72 -0.73 29.33
C ILE A 49 12.38 -0.23 29.86
N ASN A 50 11.29 -0.82 29.37
CA ASN A 50 9.92 -0.49 29.75
C ASN A 50 9.03 -1.75 29.62
N SER A 51 7.71 -1.59 29.66
CA SER A 51 6.79 -2.72 29.60
C SER A 51 6.88 -3.55 28.31
N GLU A 52 7.31 -2.95 27.20
CA GLU A 52 7.26 -3.50 25.84
C GLU A 52 8.64 -3.63 25.17
N ARG A 53 9.72 -3.16 25.82
CA ARG A 53 11.06 -3.10 25.26
C ARG A 53 12.11 -3.69 26.19
N PHE A 54 13.02 -4.46 25.60
CA PHE A 54 14.19 -5.00 26.27
C PHE A 54 15.43 -4.70 25.44
N LEU A 55 16.52 -4.37 26.11
CA LEU A 55 17.86 -4.27 25.55
C LEU A 55 18.62 -5.54 25.90
N PHE A 56 19.44 -6.04 24.99
CA PHE A 56 20.38 -7.09 25.29
C PHE A 56 21.74 -6.86 24.63
N VAL A 57 22.77 -7.42 25.25
CA VAL A 57 24.14 -7.42 24.77
C VAL A 57 24.66 -8.85 24.77
N ALA A 58 25.25 -9.27 23.65
CA ALA A 58 25.73 -10.62 23.44
C ALA A 58 27.11 -10.64 22.77
N LYS A 59 27.79 -11.78 22.83
CA LYS A 59 28.94 -12.02 21.95
C LYS A 59 28.43 -12.36 20.57
N TYR A 60 29.18 -11.95 19.54
CA TYR A 60 28.84 -12.30 18.16
C TYR A 60 28.71 -13.83 17.93
N SER A 61 29.52 -14.64 18.60
CA SER A 61 29.42 -16.11 18.54
C SER A 61 28.06 -16.65 19.01
N ASP A 62 27.42 -16.00 19.97
CA ASP A 62 26.08 -16.40 20.43
C ASP A 62 25.01 -16.00 19.41
N ILE A 63 25.17 -14.86 18.73
CA ILE A 63 24.30 -14.45 17.62
C ILE A 63 24.39 -15.40 16.43
N GLU A 64 25.59 -15.86 16.06
CA GLU A 64 25.75 -16.83 14.97
C GLU A 64 25.06 -18.17 15.31
N ARG A 65 25.14 -18.64 16.56
CA ARG A 65 24.38 -19.82 17.00
C ARG A 65 22.87 -19.61 16.88
N MET A 66 22.33 -18.47 17.34
CA MET A 66 20.90 -18.15 17.19
C MET A 66 20.46 -18.10 15.72
N LYS A 67 21.35 -17.62 14.85
CA LYS A 67 21.12 -17.54 13.40
C LYS A 67 21.08 -18.92 12.75
N GLU A 68 21.98 -19.84 13.13
CA GLU A 68 21.94 -21.24 12.67
C GLU A 68 20.63 -21.92 13.07
N GLU A 69 20.13 -21.62 14.27
CA GLU A 69 18.82 -22.07 14.77
C GLU A 69 17.65 -21.29 14.17
N LYS A 70 17.89 -20.33 13.27
CA LYS A 70 16.89 -19.45 12.63
C LYS A 70 15.99 -18.71 13.64
N PHE A 71 16.55 -18.31 14.78
CA PHE A 71 15.83 -17.60 15.84
C PHE A 71 14.52 -18.30 16.25
N GLN A 72 14.58 -19.61 16.53
CA GLN A 72 13.45 -20.43 16.99
C GLN A 72 12.67 -19.85 18.19
N PHE A 73 13.28 -18.94 18.94
CA PHE A 73 12.64 -18.20 20.01
C PHE A 73 11.34 -17.51 19.58
N LEU A 74 11.25 -16.96 18.36
CA LEU A 74 9.99 -16.38 17.84
C LEU A 74 8.87 -17.42 17.86
N THR A 75 9.15 -18.62 17.35
CA THR A 75 8.21 -19.75 17.33
C THR A 75 7.85 -20.21 18.74
N ARG A 76 8.82 -20.27 19.66
CA ARG A 76 8.58 -20.64 21.06
C ARG A 76 7.63 -19.65 21.75
N VAL A 77 7.82 -18.34 21.54
CA VAL A 77 6.94 -17.31 22.09
C VAL A 77 5.51 -17.50 21.57
N ARG A 78 5.33 -17.73 20.25
CA ARG A 78 4.00 -18.00 19.67
C ARG A 78 3.34 -19.23 20.28
N GLN A 79 4.05 -20.36 20.37
CA GLN A 79 3.51 -21.60 20.93
C GLN A 79 3.10 -21.45 22.40
N VAL A 80 3.88 -20.72 23.20
CA VAL A 80 3.55 -20.45 24.60
C VAL A 80 2.36 -19.48 24.70
N ALA A 81 2.30 -18.49 23.80
CA ALA A 81 1.18 -17.56 23.73
C ALA A 81 -0.14 -18.26 23.39
N GLU A 82 -0.14 -19.10 22.35
CA GLU A 82 -1.31 -19.89 21.92
C GLU A 82 -1.84 -20.78 23.04
N LYS A 83 -0.94 -21.45 23.79
CA LYS A 83 -1.32 -22.26 24.96
C LYS A 83 -1.96 -21.46 26.10
N ASN A 84 -1.78 -20.14 26.13
CA ASN A 84 -2.34 -19.24 27.13
C ASN A 84 -3.51 -18.40 26.56
N ASP A 85 -4.03 -18.74 25.37
CA ASP A 85 -5.05 -17.97 24.64
C ASP A 85 -4.63 -16.51 24.41
N LEU A 86 -3.34 -16.29 24.13
CA LEU A 86 -2.75 -15.00 23.81
C LEU A 86 -2.22 -15.01 22.38
N ALA A 87 -2.38 -13.88 21.69
CA ALA A 87 -1.77 -13.68 20.38
C ALA A 87 -0.45 -12.90 20.48
N LEU A 88 0.44 -13.25 21.41
CA LEU A 88 1.69 -12.52 21.68
C LEU A 88 2.74 -12.77 20.58
N THR A 89 3.26 -11.69 19.98
CA THR A 89 4.40 -11.75 19.04
C THR A 89 5.52 -10.82 19.49
N ILE A 90 6.73 -11.11 19.02
CA ILE A 90 7.91 -10.29 19.34
C ILE A 90 8.75 -10.04 18.10
N SER A 91 9.42 -8.89 18.07
CA SER A 91 10.38 -8.54 17.04
C SER A 91 11.73 -8.22 17.63
N MET A 92 12.80 -8.46 16.86
CA MET A 92 14.15 -8.12 17.27
C MET A 92 14.91 -7.35 16.19
N GLY A 93 15.59 -6.29 16.61
CA GLY A 93 16.63 -5.64 15.82
C GLY A 93 17.99 -5.90 16.45
N ILE A 94 18.91 -6.48 15.68
CA ILE A 94 20.23 -6.90 16.18
C ILE A 94 21.30 -6.33 15.26
N SER A 95 22.35 -5.76 15.86
CA SER A 95 23.56 -5.38 15.15
C SER A 95 24.81 -5.83 15.89
N TYR A 96 25.88 -6.04 15.13
CA TYR A 96 27.20 -6.45 15.62
C TYR A 96 28.28 -5.79 14.76
N GLY A 97 29.47 -5.61 15.32
CA GLY A 97 30.54 -4.92 14.62
C GLY A 97 31.80 -4.77 15.47
N GLU A 98 32.80 -4.13 14.86
CA GLU A 98 33.95 -3.54 15.57
C GLU A 98 33.81 -2.02 15.75
N GLU A 99 32.76 -1.43 15.17
CA GLU A 99 32.40 -0.03 15.32
C GLU A 99 32.02 0.34 16.76
N SER A 100 31.79 1.64 17.00
CA SER A 100 31.40 2.11 18.33
C SER A 100 30.06 1.51 18.78
N PHE A 101 29.85 1.41 20.09
CA PHE A 101 28.57 0.95 20.63
C PHE A 101 27.39 1.87 20.26
N GLU A 102 27.67 3.15 19.99
CA GLU A 102 26.67 4.10 19.50
C GLU A 102 26.19 3.68 18.11
N GLU A 103 27.11 3.46 17.16
CA GLU A 103 26.78 3.01 15.80
C GLU A 103 26.11 1.63 15.78
N ILE A 104 26.63 0.68 16.55
CA ILE A 104 26.01 -0.66 16.68
C ILE A 104 24.60 -0.53 17.26
N GLY A 105 24.40 0.35 18.24
CA GLY A 105 23.10 0.63 18.85
C GLY A 105 22.10 1.24 17.86
N GLU A 106 22.53 2.25 17.08
CA GLU A 106 21.72 2.87 16.04
C GLU A 106 21.30 1.87 14.95
N VAL A 107 22.23 1.04 14.48
CA VAL A 107 21.92 0.00 13.48
C VAL A 107 20.98 -1.06 14.08
N ALA A 108 21.13 -1.43 15.35
CA ALA A 108 20.20 -2.35 16.02
C ALA A 108 18.78 -1.75 16.15
N GLN A 109 18.67 -0.46 16.46
CA GLN A 109 17.39 0.27 16.50
C GLN A 109 16.75 0.33 15.10
N ASN A 110 17.52 0.72 14.08
CA ASN A 110 17.06 0.73 12.70
C ASN A 110 16.58 -0.66 12.24
N ASN A 111 17.29 -1.72 12.63
CA ASN A 111 16.88 -3.10 12.34
C ASN A 111 15.57 -3.46 13.03
N LEU A 112 15.35 -3.02 14.27
CA LEU A 112 14.09 -3.24 14.97
C LEU A 112 12.95 -2.51 14.26
N ASP A 113 13.18 -1.27 13.83
CA ASP A 113 12.19 -0.50 13.09
C ASP A 113 11.86 -1.14 11.74
N ILE A 114 12.86 -1.68 11.03
CA ILE A 114 12.65 -2.49 9.82
C ILE A 114 11.81 -3.73 10.13
N ALA A 115 12.08 -4.44 11.24
CA ALA A 115 11.31 -5.62 11.65
C ALA A 115 9.83 -5.28 11.87
N LEU A 116 9.57 -4.16 12.56
CA LEU A 116 8.22 -3.69 12.84
C LEU A 116 7.49 -3.21 11.58
N VAL A 117 8.18 -2.46 10.70
CA VAL A 117 7.62 -2.00 9.41
C VAL A 117 7.25 -3.16 8.49
N ARG A 118 7.98 -4.28 8.56
CA ARG A 118 7.71 -5.50 7.80
C ARG A 118 6.63 -6.41 8.43
N GLY A 119 5.86 -5.90 9.39
CA GLY A 119 4.73 -6.61 10.00
C GLY A 119 5.00 -7.18 11.41
N GLY A 120 6.20 -6.97 11.96
CA GLY A 120 6.61 -7.55 13.23
C GLY A 120 6.89 -9.05 13.14
N ASP A 121 6.88 -9.74 14.28
CA ASP A 121 7.09 -11.20 14.39
C ASP A 121 8.34 -11.71 13.64
N GLN A 122 9.42 -10.91 13.68
CA GLN A 122 10.64 -11.19 12.93
C GLN A 122 11.90 -10.63 13.60
N VAL A 123 13.04 -11.21 13.25
CA VAL A 123 14.37 -10.73 13.60
C VAL A 123 15.04 -10.14 12.37
N VAL A 124 15.59 -8.93 12.51
CA VAL A 124 16.46 -8.30 11.52
C VAL A 124 17.85 -8.18 12.09
N LEU A 125 18.83 -8.73 11.38
CA LEU A 125 20.24 -8.78 11.77
C LEU A 125 21.09 -8.09 10.68
N LYS A 126 21.89 -7.09 11.06
CA LYS A 126 22.82 -6.42 10.15
C LYS A 126 24.13 -6.07 10.87
N GLU A 127 25.27 -6.36 10.25
CA GLU A 127 26.56 -5.84 10.73
C GLU A 127 26.55 -4.31 10.68
N ALA A 128 27.20 -3.64 11.63
CA ALA A 128 27.30 -2.19 11.71
C ALA A 128 28.24 -1.59 10.65
N LYS A 129 28.15 -2.07 9.41
CA LYS A 129 28.87 -1.54 8.25
C LYS A 129 27.86 -1.05 7.22
N GLU A 130 28.20 0.04 6.56
CA GLU A 130 27.32 0.69 5.58
C GLU A 130 26.90 -0.28 4.46
N GLU A 131 27.87 -1.00 3.90
CA GLU A 131 27.69 -1.97 2.79
C GLU A 131 27.01 -3.29 3.20
N ALA A 132 26.85 -3.56 4.50
CA ALA A 132 26.27 -4.83 4.95
C ALA A 132 24.76 -4.89 4.66
N LYS A 133 24.31 -6.03 4.13
CA LYS A 133 22.88 -6.27 3.86
C LYS A 133 22.18 -6.86 5.08
N PRO A 134 20.95 -6.42 5.39
CA PRO A 134 20.17 -6.99 6.48
C PRO A 134 19.74 -8.42 6.16
N GLN A 135 19.72 -9.28 7.18
CA GLN A 135 19.25 -10.65 7.15
C GLN A 135 17.96 -10.76 7.96
N PHE A 136 16.98 -11.50 7.45
CA PHE A 136 15.63 -11.58 8.00
C PHE A 136 15.29 -13.00 8.44
N PHE A 137 14.64 -13.14 9.59
CA PHE A 137 14.16 -14.41 10.14
C PHE A 137 12.74 -14.24 10.71
N GLY A 138 11.78 -15.10 10.35
CA GLY A 138 10.38 -14.99 10.80
C GLY A 138 9.41 -14.44 9.73
N GLY A 139 8.24 -13.92 10.16
CA GLY A 139 7.28 -13.21 9.27
C GLY A 139 6.06 -13.99 8.75
N ASN A 140 5.46 -14.91 9.52
CA ASN A 140 4.36 -15.78 9.06
C ASN A 140 2.92 -15.34 9.45
N THR A 141 2.70 -14.13 9.96
CA THR A 141 1.36 -13.72 10.45
C THR A 141 0.83 -12.43 9.82
N ASP A 142 -0.39 -12.49 9.31
CA ASP A 142 -1.18 -11.34 8.83
C ASP A 142 -1.51 -10.36 9.98
N GLY A 143 -1.23 -9.07 9.77
CA GLY A 143 -1.31 -8.03 10.79
C GLY A 143 -2.73 -7.82 11.36
N THR A 144 -2.84 -7.78 12.69
CA THR A 144 -4.10 -7.53 13.40
C THR A 144 -4.54 -6.05 13.38
N PRO A 145 -5.86 -5.78 13.29
CA PRO A 145 -6.43 -4.45 13.00
C PRO A 145 -6.36 -3.38 14.11
N LYS A 146 -5.84 -3.65 15.31
CA LYS A 146 -5.70 -2.63 16.39
C LYS A 146 -4.35 -1.91 16.38
N ARG A 147 -3.32 -2.51 15.78
CA ARG A 147 -1.95 -1.97 15.62
C ARG A 147 -1.90 -0.66 14.83
N THR A 148 -2.92 -0.39 14.00
CA THR A 148 -2.99 0.77 13.10
C THR A 148 -3.23 2.08 13.83
N ARG A 149 -4.01 2.11 14.92
CA ARG A 149 -4.43 3.39 15.56
C ARG A 149 -3.28 4.14 16.25
N VAL A 150 -2.42 3.44 16.99
CA VAL A 150 -1.26 4.04 17.66
C VAL A 150 -0.25 4.54 16.61
N ARG A 151 -0.01 3.75 15.57
CA ARG A 151 0.87 4.12 14.45
C ARG A 151 0.33 5.33 13.69
N SER A 152 -0.94 5.34 13.33
CA SER A 152 -1.59 6.49 12.66
C SER A 152 -1.49 7.76 13.49
N ARG A 153 -1.62 7.69 14.82
CA ARG A 153 -1.41 8.85 15.70
C ARG A 153 0.04 9.35 15.68
N ALA A 154 1.01 8.43 15.72
CA ALA A 154 2.43 8.78 15.61
C ALA A 154 2.75 9.42 14.24
N MET A 155 2.25 8.84 13.16
CA MET A 155 2.40 9.36 11.79
C MET A 155 1.74 10.73 11.63
N SER A 156 0.55 10.93 12.21
CA SER A 156 -0.13 12.23 12.23
C SER A 156 0.71 13.29 12.96
N THR A 157 1.37 12.89 14.05
CA THR A 157 2.28 13.77 14.80
C THR A 157 3.54 14.10 14.01
N ALA A 158 4.14 13.12 13.33
CA ALA A 158 5.34 13.30 12.50
C ALA A 158 5.05 14.20 11.29
N LEU A 159 3.94 13.96 10.58
CA LEU A 159 3.51 14.79 9.44
C LEU A 159 3.27 16.24 9.88
N ARG A 160 2.67 16.45 11.05
CA ARG A 160 2.51 17.80 11.61
C ARG A 160 3.84 18.50 11.89
N LYS A 161 4.85 17.78 12.37
CA LYS A 161 6.19 18.34 12.58
C LYS A 161 6.80 18.78 11.26
N ILE A 162 6.71 17.95 10.21
CA ILE A 162 7.15 18.31 8.86
C ILE A 162 6.43 19.57 8.36
N PHE A 163 5.11 19.66 8.54
CA PHE A 163 4.37 20.86 8.15
C PHE A 163 4.77 22.08 8.97
N ALA A 164 5.07 21.94 10.26
CA ALA A 164 5.51 23.07 11.07
C ALA A 164 6.85 23.66 10.58
N GLU A 165 7.77 22.79 10.14
CA GLU A 165 9.13 23.13 9.69
C GLU A 165 9.20 23.64 8.24
N ASN A 166 8.12 23.57 7.46
CA ASN A 166 8.08 23.99 6.06
C ASN A 166 6.92 24.96 5.82
N GLN A 167 7.09 25.96 4.96
CA GLN A 167 6.04 26.96 4.67
C GLN A 167 5.10 26.50 3.54
N ARG A 168 5.66 25.83 2.54
CA ARG A 168 4.94 25.40 1.34
C ARG A 168 4.91 23.88 1.23
N ILE A 169 3.71 23.33 1.12
CA ILE A 169 3.47 21.89 1.03
C ILE A 169 3.00 21.57 -0.38
N PHE A 170 3.84 20.86 -1.14
CA PHE A 170 3.50 20.39 -2.47
C PHE A 170 3.07 18.93 -2.39
N ILE A 171 2.00 18.57 -3.08
CA ILE A 171 1.38 17.26 -2.97
C ILE A 171 1.21 16.71 -4.37
N MET A 172 1.77 15.54 -4.61
CA MET A 172 1.77 14.90 -5.93
C MET A 172 1.33 13.46 -5.77
N GLY A 173 0.51 12.98 -6.71
CA GLY A 173 0.18 11.56 -6.89
C GLY A 173 1.03 10.90 -7.97
N HIS A 174 0.67 9.69 -8.37
CA HIS A 174 1.30 9.04 -9.53
C HIS A 174 0.76 9.59 -10.86
N ARG A 175 1.50 9.33 -11.94
CA ARG A 175 1.11 9.59 -13.32
C ARG A 175 -0.19 8.87 -13.67
N TYR A 176 -1.08 9.52 -14.42
CA TYR A 176 -2.47 9.07 -14.62
C TYR A 176 -3.15 8.79 -13.27
N PRO A 177 -3.27 9.81 -12.39
CA PRO A 177 -3.81 9.63 -11.05
C PRO A 177 -5.25 9.12 -11.12
N ASP A 178 -5.62 8.28 -10.16
CA ASP A 178 -7.00 7.88 -9.93
C ASP A 178 -7.61 8.61 -8.71
N MET A 179 -8.83 8.23 -8.34
CA MET A 179 -9.52 8.86 -7.22
C MET A 179 -8.83 8.63 -5.87
N ASP A 180 -7.97 7.61 -5.71
CA ASP A 180 -7.24 7.39 -4.46
C ASP A 180 -6.09 8.39 -4.30
N ALA A 181 -5.30 8.56 -5.37
CA ALA A 181 -4.29 9.61 -5.44
C ALA A 181 -4.90 11.01 -5.26
N LEU A 182 -6.02 11.31 -5.96
CA LEU A 182 -6.68 12.61 -5.87
C LEU A 182 -7.30 12.84 -4.48
N GLY A 183 -8.03 11.86 -3.95
CA GLY A 183 -8.65 11.94 -2.63
C GLY A 183 -7.62 12.14 -1.52
N SER A 184 -6.55 11.36 -1.55
CA SER A 184 -5.41 11.48 -0.64
C SER A 184 -4.75 12.85 -0.74
N ALA A 185 -4.53 13.36 -1.95
CA ALA A 185 -3.91 14.67 -2.14
C ALA A 185 -4.71 15.80 -1.50
N PHE A 186 -6.02 15.82 -1.73
CA PHE A 186 -6.93 16.80 -1.10
C PHE A 186 -7.03 16.62 0.42
N GLY A 187 -6.97 15.39 0.93
CA GLY A 187 -6.92 15.13 2.36
C GLY A 187 -5.63 15.65 3.02
N VAL A 188 -4.49 15.48 2.36
CA VAL A 188 -3.20 16.04 2.82
C VAL A 188 -3.21 17.57 2.75
N ALA A 189 -3.74 18.15 1.66
CA ALA A 189 -3.90 19.60 1.53
C ALA A 189 -4.74 20.19 2.67
N TYR A 190 -5.85 19.53 3.02
CA TYR A 190 -6.66 19.91 4.18
C TYR A 190 -5.86 19.92 5.49
N MET A 191 -5.01 18.91 5.72
CA MET A 191 -4.14 18.88 6.90
C MET A 191 -3.08 20.00 6.88
N ALA A 192 -2.53 20.34 5.72
CA ALA A 192 -1.61 21.48 5.59
C ALA A 192 -2.33 22.80 5.92
N MET A 193 -3.54 23.01 5.39
CA MET A 193 -4.39 24.18 5.70
C MET A 193 -4.73 24.28 7.18
N MET A 194 -5.05 23.16 7.85
CA MET A 194 -5.26 23.12 9.30
C MET A 194 -4.01 23.47 10.12
N SER A 195 -2.85 23.56 9.47
CA SER A 195 -1.57 23.94 10.07
C SER A 195 -1.14 25.34 9.63
N ASP A 196 -2.05 26.11 9.02
CA ASP A 196 -1.82 27.44 8.47
C ASP A 196 -0.67 27.49 7.44
N LYS A 197 -0.55 26.44 6.60
CA LYS A 197 0.47 26.34 5.55
C LYS A 197 -0.09 26.56 4.15
N GLU A 198 0.74 27.13 3.28
CA GLU A 198 0.46 27.18 1.85
C GLU A 198 0.55 25.76 1.27
N CYS A 199 -0.44 25.34 0.49
CA CYS A 199 -0.46 24.02 -0.10
C CYS A 199 -0.81 24.04 -1.58
N TYR A 200 -0.22 23.10 -2.32
CA TYR A 200 -0.40 22.97 -3.75
C TYR A 200 -0.56 21.51 -4.14
N ILE A 201 -1.59 21.19 -4.91
CA ILE A 201 -1.85 19.85 -5.46
C ILE A 201 -1.43 19.86 -6.92
N ILE A 202 -0.52 18.98 -7.28
CA ILE A 202 0.09 18.94 -8.60
C ILE A 202 -0.69 17.97 -9.49
N LEU A 203 -1.21 18.46 -10.60
CA LEU A 203 -1.87 17.66 -11.63
C LEU A 203 -1.35 18.02 -13.02
N ASN A 204 -1.34 17.04 -13.91
CA ASN A 204 -1.07 17.25 -15.33
C ASN A 204 -2.39 17.17 -16.11
N PRO A 205 -2.91 18.30 -16.66
CA PRO A 205 -4.18 18.31 -17.39
C PRO A 205 -4.23 17.37 -18.61
N LYS A 206 -3.07 16.94 -19.11
CA LYS A 206 -2.97 16.02 -20.26
C LYS A 206 -3.05 14.54 -19.87
N GLU A 207 -2.98 14.23 -18.58
CA GLU A 207 -2.88 12.86 -18.05
C GLU A 207 -3.94 12.61 -16.97
N ILE A 208 -5.16 13.07 -17.20
CA ILE A 208 -6.31 12.85 -16.33
C ILE A 208 -7.29 11.85 -16.95
N THR A 209 -7.88 11.00 -16.11
CA THR A 209 -8.92 10.05 -16.49
C THR A 209 -10.31 10.70 -16.41
N ALA A 210 -11.34 10.02 -16.95
CA ALA A 210 -12.70 10.57 -17.02
C ALA A 210 -13.34 10.80 -15.64
N ASP A 211 -13.03 9.95 -14.66
CA ASP A 211 -13.44 10.09 -13.27
C ASP A 211 -12.77 11.28 -12.58
N ILE A 212 -11.46 11.48 -12.80
CA ILE A 212 -10.76 12.69 -12.35
C ILE A 212 -11.36 13.94 -12.98
N GLN A 213 -11.63 13.91 -14.30
CA GLN A 213 -12.25 15.04 -14.99
C GLN A 213 -13.59 15.43 -14.36
N ARG A 214 -14.48 14.47 -14.08
CA ARG A 214 -15.75 14.73 -13.36
C ARG A 214 -15.52 15.25 -11.94
N ALA A 215 -14.51 14.73 -11.24
CA ALA A 215 -14.17 15.24 -9.91
C ALA A 215 -13.67 16.70 -9.97
N LEU A 216 -12.88 17.08 -10.97
CA LEU A 216 -12.43 18.45 -11.21
C LEU A 216 -13.58 19.38 -11.62
N GLU A 217 -14.59 18.89 -12.35
CA GLU A 217 -15.80 19.66 -12.64
C GLU A 217 -16.62 19.95 -11.39
N GLU A 218 -16.71 18.98 -10.48
CA GLU A 218 -17.35 19.16 -9.17
C GLU A 218 -16.54 20.08 -8.24
N LEU A 219 -15.21 20.05 -8.34
CA LEU A 219 -14.29 20.93 -7.60
C LEU A 219 -14.54 22.41 -7.90
N LYS A 220 -14.97 22.78 -9.11
CA LYS A 220 -15.30 24.18 -9.48
C LYS A 220 -16.38 24.82 -8.59
N LYS A 221 -17.17 24.01 -7.87
CA LYS A 221 -18.14 24.47 -6.88
C LYS A 221 -17.49 24.91 -5.56
N TYR A 222 -16.18 24.68 -5.39
CA TYR A 222 -15.36 24.96 -4.21
C TYR A 222 -14.11 25.77 -4.62
N PRO A 223 -14.25 27.06 -5.00
CA PRO A 223 -13.12 27.87 -5.49
C PRO A 223 -11.96 27.99 -4.49
N GLU A 224 -12.26 27.88 -3.19
CA GLU A 224 -11.27 27.89 -2.11
C GLU A 224 -10.35 26.67 -2.10
N LEU A 225 -10.80 25.55 -2.68
CA LEU A 225 -10.02 24.33 -2.88
C LEU A 225 -9.41 24.27 -4.28
N GLU A 226 -10.15 24.72 -5.29
CA GLU A 226 -9.70 24.73 -6.69
C GLU A 226 -8.39 25.50 -6.88
N ARG A 227 -8.24 26.63 -6.20
CA ARG A 227 -7.04 27.48 -6.27
C ARG A 227 -5.72 26.80 -5.86
N PHE A 228 -5.78 25.64 -5.21
CA PHE A 228 -4.58 24.89 -4.82
C PHE A 228 -4.08 23.95 -5.92
N VAL A 229 -4.89 23.69 -6.94
CA VAL A 229 -4.50 22.81 -8.05
C VAL A 229 -3.61 23.59 -9.01
N ILE A 230 -2.40 23.08 -9.23
CA ILE A 230 -1.39 23.68 -10.12
C ILE A 230 -0.76 22.63 -11.02
N THR A 231 -0.11 23.09 -12.08
CA THR A 231 0.71 22.27 -12.98
C THR A 231 2.10 22.00 -12.39
N GLY A 232 2.81 21.01 -12.93
CA GLY A 232 4.19 20.73 -12.54
C GLY A 232 5.16 21.90 -12.82
N GLU A 233 4.92 22.67 -13.89
CA GLU A 233 5.74 23.85 -14.22
C GLU A 233 5.54 24.97 -13.19
N GLU A 234 4.30 25.25 -12.82
CA GLU A 234 3.99 26.20 -11.74
C GLU A 234 4.58 25.75 -10.41
N ALA A 235 4.56 24.44 -10.13
CA ALA A 235 5.12 23.89 -8.89
C ALA A 235 6.63 24.13 -8.77
N VAL A 236 7.40 23.88 -9.83
CA VAL A 236 8.85 24.18 -9.86
C VAL A 236 9.09 25.67 -9.62
N ASN A 237 8.34 26.55 -10.29
CA ASN A 237 8.50 28.01 -10.12
C ASN A 237 8.11 28.53 -8.73
N LEU A 238 7.19 27.86 -8.04
CA LEU A 238 6.73 28.22 -6.69
C LEU A 238 7.57 27.58 -5.57
N SER A 239 8.33 26.54 -5.87
CA SER A 239 9.14 25.83 -4.88
C SER A 239 10.32 26.67 -4.39
N ASN A 240 10.80 26.36 -3.18
CA ASN A 240 11.95 26.98 -2.55
C ASN A 240 12.50 26.08 -1.42
N GLU A 241 13.56 26.51 -0.74
CA GLU A 241 14.23 25.75 0.35
C GLU A 241 13.30 25.41 1.55
N GLU A 242 12.22 26.16 1.75
CA GLU A 242 11.22 25.94 2.80
C GLU A 242 10.02 25.09 2.32
N SER A 243 10.18 24.42 1.18
CA SER A 243 9.16 23.59 0.56
C SER A 243 9.39 22.10 0.86
N VAL A 244 8.29 21.34 0.94
CA VAL A 244 8.32 19.86 1.09
C VAL A 244 7.36 19.24 0.09
N LEU A 245 7.77 18.13 -0.50
CA LEU A 245 6.94 17.30 -1.38
C LEU A 245 6.33 16.14 -0.58
N VAL A 246 5.01 16.01 -0.63
CA VAL A 246 4.28 14.85 -0.09
C VAL A 246 3.80 14.00 -1.27
N MET A 247 4.40 12.83 -1.42
CA MET A 247 4.00 11.80 -2.38
C MET A 247 2.85 10.99 -1.78
N VAL A 248 1.70 10.94 -2.47
CA VAL A 248 0.51 10.21 -2.04
C VAL A 248 0.15 9.12 -3.04
N ASP A 249 -0.11 7.91 -2.56
CA ASP A 249 -0.50 6.74 -3.36
C ASP A 249 0.58 6.22 -4.33
N TYR A 250 1.85 6.58 -4.07
CA TYR A 250 3.01 5.99 -4.75
C TYR A 250 4.29 6.26 -3.97
N HIS A 251 5.31 5.45 -4.27
CA HIS A 251 6.65 5.59 -3.70
C HIS A 251 7.78 5.45 -4.72
N LYS A 252 7.48 5.27 -6.00
CA LYS A 252 8.50 5.16 -7.06
C LYS A 252 8.65 6.49 -7.76
N PRO A 253 9.79 7.19 -7.66
CA PRO A 253 10.03 8.46 -8.33
C PRO A 253 9.67 8.46 -9.84
N SER A 254 9.97 7.39 -10.56
CA SER A 254 9.63 7.21 -11.98
C SER A 254 8.14 7.24 -12.30
N MET A 255 7.27 7.06 -11.31
CA MET A 255 5.82 7.17 -11.43
C MET A 255 5.30 8.57 -11.14
N SER A 256 6.15 9.55 -10.84
CA SER A 256 5.74 10.94 -10.57
C SER A 256 4.97 11.54 -11.75
N ILE A 257 3.93 12.34 -11.46
CA ILE A 257 3.24 13.17 -12.48
C ILE A 257 4.23 14.07 -13.22
N SER A 258 5.25 14.58 -12.51
CA SER A 258 6.34 15.34 -13.09
C SER A 258 7.67 14.94 -12.44
N GLN A 259 8.57 14.35 -13.22
CA GLN A 259 9.92 14.02 -12.74
C GLN A 259 10.69 15.29 -12.36
N ALA A 260 10.53 16.38 -13.13
CA ALA A 260 11.15 17.66 -12.83
C ALA A 260 10.70 18.26 -11.49
N VAL A 261 9.44 18.00 -11.08
CA VAL A 261 8.99 18.36 -9.73
C VAL A 261 9.69 17.49 -8.71
N TYR A 262 9.73 16.16 -8.89
CA TYR A 262 10.39 15.29 -7.91
C TYR A 262 11.86 15.68 -7.69
N ASP A 263 12.58 15.98 -8.77
CA ASP A 263 14.01 16.33 -8.73
C ASP A 263 14.30 17.68 -8.05
N GLU A 264 13.30 18.57 -7.93
CA GLU A 264 13.44 19.90 -7.31
C GLU A 264 13.40 19.85 -5.77
N PHE A 265 12.94 18.75 -5.16
CA PHE A 265 12.69 18.68 -3.71
C PHE A 265 13.64 17.72 -2.99
N ASP A 266 14.46 18.27 -2.09
CA ASP A 266 15.27 17.47 -1.15
C ASP A 266 14.43 16.89 0.00
N LYS A 267 13.33 17.57 0.36
CA LYS A 267 12.46 17.21 1.47
C LYS A 267 11.24 16.47 0.96
N ILE A 268 11.20 15.16 1.21
CA ILE A 268 10.14 14.28 0.70
C ILE A 268 9.45 13.55 1.85
N ALA A 269 8.12 13.47 1.82
CA ALA A 269 7.32 12.61 2.67
C ALA A 269 6.48 11.66 1.79
N VAL A 270 6.33 10.41 2.20
CA VAL A 270 5.62 9.38 1.43
C VAL A 270 4.45 8.82 2.24
N ILE A 271 3.26 8.78 1.65
CA ILE A 271 2.06 8.12 2.19
C ILE A 271 1.53 7.18 1.12
N ASP A 272 1.60 5.87 1.36
CA ASP A 272 1.27 4.87 0.35
C ASP A 272 0.74 3.57 1.00
N HIS A 273 0.01 2.76 0.25
CA HIS A 273 -0.47 1.44 0.65
C HIS A 273 0.09 0.32 -0.24
N HIS A 274 0.97 0.63 -1.18
CA HIS A 274 1.65 -0.38 -1.97
C HIS A 274 2.81 -1.02 -1.22
N ARG A 275 3.15 -2.26 -1.57
CA ARG A 275 4.40 -2.87 -1.11
C ARG A 275 5.57 -2.11 -1.73
N ARG A 276 6.54 -1.72 -0.88
CA ARG A 276 7.76 -1.03 -1.32
C ARG A 276 8.53 -1.88 -2.34
N GLY A 277 8.79 -1.31 -3.51
CA GLY A 277 9.70 -1.85 -4.51
C GLY A 277 11.16 -1.42 -4.29
N ASP A 278 12.02 -1.79 -5.23
CA ASP A 278 13.45 -1.43 -5.20
C ASP A 278 13.66 0.08 -5.37
N GLU A 279 12.85 0.71 -6.23
CA GLU A 279 12.87 2.14 -6.46
C GLU A 279 12.12 2.89 -5.35
N PHE A 280 12.79 3.86 -4.71
CA PHE A 280 12.28 4.59 -3.55
C PHE A 280 13.04 5.91 -3.37
N PRO A 281 12.46 6.98 -2.78
CA PRO A 281 13.22 8.17 -2.43
C PRO A 281 14.37 7.83 -1.48
N ASP A 282 15.56 8.39 -1.70
CA ASP A 282 16.76 7.99 -0.95
C ASP A 282 16.66 8.30 0.56
N LYS A 283 16.05 9.44 0.93
CA LYS A 283 16.00 9.95 2.31
C LYS A 283 14.71 10.70 2.64
N PRO A 284 13.53 10.05 2.60
CA PRO A 284 12.29 10.73 2.93
C PRO A 284 12.24 11.08 4.44
N LEU A 285 11.77 12.29 4.75
CA LEU A 285 11.50 12.78 6.10
C LEU A 285 10.43 11.94 6.83
N LEU A 286 9.53 11.32 6.07
CA LEU A 286 8.49 10.44 6.56
C LEU A 286 8.20 9.33 5.55
N THR A 287 8.09 8.11 6.03
CA THR A 287 7.58 6.97 5.26
C THR A 287 6.40 6.36 6.00
N TYR A 288 5.19 6.66 5.54
CA TYR A 288 3.97 6.03 6.04
C TYR A 288 3.42 5.06 4.99
N ILE A 289 3.92 3.83 5.03
CA ILE A 289 3.49 2.76 4.12
C ILE A 289 2.81 1.65 4.89
N GLU A 290 1.56 1.35 4.52
CA GLU A 290 0.75 0.28 5.11
C GLU A 290 0.16 -0.62 4.04
N SER A 291 0.88 -1.69 3.68
CA SER A 291 0.46 -2.59 2.61
C SER A 291 -0.84 -3.39 2.85
N SER A 292 -1.32 -3.37 4.08
CA SER A 292 -2.60 -3.97 4.48
C SER A 292 -3.77 -2.97 4.47
N ALA A 293 -3.51 -1.68 4.28
CA ALA A 293 -4.57 -0.67 4.16
C ALA A 293 -5.26 -0.79 2.81
N SER A 294 -6.55 -0.43 2.74
CA SER A 294 -7.27 -0.56 1.49
C SER A 294 -6.72 0.35 0.41
N SER A 295 -6.35 1.57 0.80
CA SER A 295 -5.96 2.67 -0.10
C SER A 295 -5.19 3.75 0.67
N ALA A 296 -4.47 4.65 -0.01
CA ALA A 296 -3.89 5.83 0.61
C ALA A 296 -4.97 6.77 1.18
N SER A 297 -6.16 6.82 0.58
CA SER A 297 -7.29 7.60 1.12
C SER A 297 -7.75 7.07 2.48
N GLU A 298 -7.70 5.75 2.72
CA GLU A 298 -7.94 5.17 4.05
C GLU A 298 -6.94 5.74 5.07
N LEU A 299 -5.65 5.75 4.71
CA LEU A 299 -4.58 6.24 5.57
C LEU A 299 -4.73 7.73 5.88
N VAL A 300 -4.93 8.55 4.85
CA VAL A 300 -5.07 10.01 4.99
C VAL A 300 -6.34 10.35 5.78
N ALA A 301 -7.46 9.69 5.53
CA ALA A 301 -8.69 9.90 6.29
C ALA A 301 -8.50 9.58 7.78
N GLU A 302 -7.72 8.54 8.11
CA GLU A 302 -7.38 8.23 9.49
C GLU A 302 -6.49 9.32 10.12
N LEU A 303 -5.49 9.84 9.40
CA LEU A 303 -4.66 10.96 9.88
C LEU A 303 -5.50 12.21 10.17
N ILE A 304 -6.48 12.51 9.33
CA ILE A 304 -7.44 13.60 9.52
C ILE A 304 -8.28 13.38 10.79
N GLN A 305 -8.74 12.15 11.03
CA GLN A 305 -9.56 11.83 12.21
C GLN A 305 -8.86 12.18 13.53
N TYR A 306 -7.54 12.01 13.63
CA TYR A 306 -6.77 12.41 14.82
C TYR A 306 -6.61 13.93 14.98
N ARG A 307 -6.83 14.71 13.92
CA ARG A 307 -6.72 16.17 13.92
C ARG A 307 -8.07 16.87 14.04
N ALA A 308 -9.14 16.23 13.57
CA ALA A 308 -10.47 16.81 13.55
C ALA A 308 -10.94 17.10 14.98
N SER A 309 -11.05 18.40 15.31
CA SER A 309 -11.75 18.83 16.51
C SER A 309 -13.25 18.86 16.25
N ARG A 310 -14.09 18.80 17.29
CA ARG A 310 -15.57 18.95 17.17
C ARG A 310 -16.02 20.24 16.46
N ARG A 311 -15.12 21.19 16.19
CA ARG A 311 -15.41 22.49 15.57
C ARG A 311 -14.93 22.62 14.12
N SER A 312 -14.11 21.70 13.61
CA SER A 312 -13.54 21.77 12.26
C SER A 312 -14.13 20.64 11.43
N GLN A 313 -15.14 20.96 10.61
CA GLN A 313 -15.70 20.00 9.68
C GLN A 313 -14.83 19.92 8.42
N VAL A 314 -14.53 18.71 7.98
CA VAL A 314 -13.82 18.48 6.72
C VAL A 314 -14.75 18.88 5.56
N PRO A 315 -14.29 19.66 4.56
CA PRO A 315 -15.13 20.03 3.42
C PRO A 315 -15.73 18.81 2.72
N LYS A 316 -17.00 18.94 2.29
CA LYS A 316 -17.78 17.87 1.67
C LYS A 316 -17.04 17.25 0.48
N PHE A 317 -16.44 18.08 -0.38
CA PHE A 317 -15.64 17.62 -1.52
C PHE A 317 -14.52 16.67 -1.07
N ILE A 318 -13.70 17.07 -0.09
CA ILE A 318 -12.56 16.29 0.41
C ILE A 318 -13.03 14.94 0.97
N THR A 319 -14.07 14.94 1.82
CA THR A 319 -14.60 13.68 2.39
C THR A 319 -15.18 12.75 1.32
N THR A 320 -15.78 13.32 0.27
CA THR A 320 -16.34 12.57 -0.85
C THR A 320 -15.24 11.99 -1.73
N SER A 321 -14.19 12.77 -2.04
CA SER A 321 -13.05 12.31 -2.84
C SER A 321 -12.25 11.22 -2.12
N LEU A 322 -12.00 11.35 -0.81
CA LEU A 322 -11.39 10.28 0.00
C LEU A 322 -12.24 9.00 -0.02
N LEU A 323 -13.57 9.12 0.06
CA LEU A 323 -14.46 7.96 -0.02
C LEU A 323 -14.44 7.33 -1.43
N ALA A 324 -14.37 8.15 -2.48
CA ALA A 324 -14.25 7.67 -3.85
C ALA A 324 -12.94 6.90 -4.08
N GLY A 325 -11.82 7.37 -3.52
CA GLY A 325 -10.55 6.64 -3.54
C GLY A 325 -10.65 5.25 -2.90
N ILE A 326 -11.24 5.17 -1.70
CA ILE A 326 -11.52 3.87 -1.04
C ILE A 326 -12.40 2.99 -1.94
N TYR A 327 -13.42 3.53 -2.59
CA TYR A 327 -14.32 2.77 -3.48
C TYR A 327 -13.57 2.18 -4.70
N VAL A 328 -12.65 2.93 -5.30
CA VAL A 328 -11.85 2.48 -6.46
C VAL A 328 -10.97 1.31 -6.06
N ASP A 329 -10.12 1.48 -5.05
CA ASP A 329 -9.13 0.47 -4.68
C ASP A 329 -9.72 -0.80 -4.09
N THR A 330 -10.84 -0.65 -3.38
CA THR A 330 -11.54 -1.79 -2.81
C THR A 330 -12.53 -2.46 -3.76
N LYS A 331 -12.67 -1.94 -5.00
CA LYS A 331 -13.72 -2.36 -5.94
C LYS A 331 -15.09 -2.42 -5.27
N ASN A 332 -15.53 -1.31 -4.67
CA ASN A 332 -16.76 -1.21 -3.86
C ASN A 332 -16.77 -2.17 -2.65
N PHE A 333 -15.69 -2.14 -1.87
CA PHE A 333 -15.50 -2.95 -0.66
C PHE A 333 -15.36 -4.47 -0.84
N THR A 334 -15.16 -4.94 -2.06
CA THR A 334 -15.07 -6.38 -2.38
C THR A 334 -13.65 -6.95 -2.27
N VAL A 335 -12.61 -6.12 -2.34
CA VAL A 335 -11.21 -6.53 -2.23
C VAL A 335 -10.44 -5.66 -1.24
N ARG A 336 -9.41 -6.24 -0.60
CA ARG A 336 -8.48 -5.54 0.33
C ARG A 336 -9.17 -4.70 1.40
N THR A 337 -10.35 -5.14 1.85
CA THR A 337 -11.10 -4.48 2.92
C THR A 337 -10.86 -5.15 4.27
N THR A 338 -10.81 -4.32 5.30
CA THR A 338 -10.77 -4.78 6.69
C THR A 338 -11.82 -4.04 7.52
N GLY A 339 -12.01 -4.43 8.79
CA GLY A 339 -12.86 -3.65 9.71
C GLY A 339 -12.45 -2.18 9.81
N ARG A 340 -11.14 -1.89 9.70
CA ARG A 340 -10.62 -0.52 9.67
C ARG A 340 -11.13 0.26 8.45
N THR A 341 -11.16 -0.35 7.29
CA THR A 341 -11.67 0.27 6.06
C THR A 341 -13.12 0.73 6.24
N PHE A 342 -13.97 -0.12 6.84
CA PHE A 342 -15.36 0.23 7.12
C PHE A 342 -15.50 1.30 8.22
N ASP A 343 -14.68 1.26 9.28
CA ASP A 343 -14.64 2.31 10.31
C ASP A 343 -14.35 3.68 9.69
N ILE A 344 -13.37 3.75 8.78
CA ILE A 344 -12.97 4.98 8.08
C ILE A 344 -14.05 5.43 7.10
N ALA A 345 -14.63 4.52 6.31
CA ALA A 345 -15.75 4.86 5.42
C ALA A 345 -16.96 5.40 6.20
N GLY A 346 -17.28 4.80 7.35
CA GLY A 346 -18.30 5.29 8.27
C GLY A 346 -17.98 6.68 8.84
N TYR A 347 -16.72 6.93 9.21
CA TYR A 347 -16.25 8.25 9.62
C TYR A 347 -16.43 9.30 8.51
N LEU A 348 -15.97 9.02 7.28
CA LEU A 348 -16.13 9.93 6.14
C LEU A 348 -17.60 10.22 5.85
N LYS A 349 -18.46 9.20 5.93
CA LYS A 349 -19.91 9.36 5.78
C LYS A 349 -20.48 10.29 6.85
N ASN A 350 -20.09 10.13 8.11
CA ASN A 350 -20.51 11.00 9.21
C ASN A 350 -19.98 12.43 9.08
N GLN A 351 -18.86 12.65 8.39
CA GLN A 351 -18.33 13.98 8.07
C GLN A 351 -19.04 14.67 6.90
N GLY A 352 -19.86 13.94 6.14
CA GLY A 352 -20.68 14.49 5.07
C GLY A 352 -20.39 13.94 3.67
N ALA A 353 -19.59 12.88 3.54
CA ALA A 353 -19.30 12.27 2.24
C ALA A 353 -20.59 11.87 1.49
N ASP A 354 -20.66 12.24 0.21
CA ASP A 354 -21.85 12.05 -0.62
C ASP A 354 -21.68 10.85 -1.55
N THR A 355 -22.34 9.76 -1.21
CA THR A 355 -22.29 8.51 -1.96
C THR A 355 -22.91 8.64 -3.35
N SER A 356 -23.88 9.54 -3.54
CA SER A 356 -24.43 9.81 -4.87
C SER A 356 -23.42 10.56 -5.74
N LEU A 357 -22.63 11.44 -5.14
CA LEU A 357 -21.55 12.14 -5.82
C LEU A 357 -20.37 11.20 -6.14
N VAL A 358 -20.00 10.29 -5.23
CA VAL A 358 -19.05 9.21 -5.51
C VAL A 358 -19.52 8.39 -6.72
N GLN A 359 -20.79 7.97 -6.73
CA GLN A 359 -21.36 7.22 -7.85
C GLN A 359 -21.30 8.01 -9.17
N TYR A 360 -21.57 9.32 -9.15
CA TYR A 360 -21.44 10.18 -10.32
C TYR A 360 -19.98 10.28 -10.81
N MET A 361 -19.03 10.55 -9.91
CA MET A 361 -17.60 10.64 -10.25
C MET A 361 -17.09 9.33 -10.87
N LEU A 362 -17.49 8.18 -10.33
CA LEU A 362 -17.07 6.86 -10.79
C LEU A 362 -17.93 6.28 -11.93
N SER A 363 -18.92 7.02 -12.43
CA SER A 363 -19.81 6.52 -13.48
C SER A 363 -19.06 6.26 -14.80
N THR A 364 -19.51 5.25 -15.53
CA THR A 364 -19.02 4.97 -16.89
C THR A 364 -19.96 5.65 -17.89
N ASP A 365 -19.38 6.30 -18.89
CA ASP A 365 -20.15 6.91 -19.98
C ASP A 365 -20.89 5.86 -20.81
N LEU A 366 -21.98 6.28 -21.46
CA LEU A 366 -22.84 5.37 -22.20
C LEU A 366 -22.10 4.66 -23.33
N ASP A 367 -21.25 5.36 -24.06
CA ASP A 367 -20.52 4.78 -25.20
C ASP A 367 -19.55 3.69 -24.75
N SER A 368 -18.76 3.95 -23.69
CA SER A 368 -17.89 2.94 -23.08
C SER A 368 -18.69 1.76 -22.51
N TYR A 369 -19.84 2.03 -21.88
CA TYR A 369 -20.72 0.97 -21.38
C TYR A 369 -21.26 0.08 -22.51
N LEU A 370 -21.66 0.67 -23.64
CA LEU A 370 -22.11 -0.05 -24.81
C LEU A 370 -20.97 -0.87 -25.44
N MET A 371 -19.74 -0.35 -25.47
CA MET A 371 -18.56 -1.10 -25.92
C MET A 371 -18.24 -2.30 -25.02
N ILE A 372 -18.28 -2.11 -23.70
CA ILE A 372 -18.09 -3.20 -22.74
C ILE A 372 -19.16 -4.27 -22.93
N SER A 373 -20.43 -3.84 -23.03
CA SER A 373 -21.56 -4.75 -23.21
C SER A 373 -21.49 -5.53 -24.52
N GLU A 374 -21.03 -4.90 -25.59
CA GLU A 374 -20.78 -5.57 -26.86
C GLU A 374 -19.74 -6.68 -26.70
N LEU A 375 -18.57 -6.38 -26.12
CA LEU A 375 -17.51 -7.38 -25.89
C LEU A 375 -18.02 -8.53 -25.03
N VAL A 376 -18.73 -8.24 -23.94
CA VAL A 376 -19.32 -9.26 -23.06
C VAL A 376 -20.33 -10.13 -23.82
N SER A 377 -21.18 -9.54 -24.67
CA SER A 377 -22.19 -10.27 -25.45
C SER A 377 -21.59 -11.24 -26.48
N ARG A 378 -20.34 -11.04 -26.87
CA ARG A 378 -19.59 -11.88 -27.81
C ARG A 378 -18.82 -13.00 -27.13
N SER A 379 -18.90 -13.11 -25.80
CA SER A 379 -18.22 -14.16 -25.06
C SER A 379 -18.72 -15.54 -25.43
N GLN A 380 -17.79 -16.48 -25.53
CA GLN A 380 -18.03 -17.89 -25.75
C GLN A 380 -17.29 -18.70 -24.71
N HIS A 381 -17.91 -19.77 -24.23
CA HIS A 381 -17.21 -20.74 -23.39
C HIS A 381 -16.13 -21.45 -24.23
N PHE A 382 -14.88 -21.35 -23.78
CA PHE A 382 -13.86 -22.33 -24.14
C PHE A 382 -14.09 -23.62 -23.32
N ARG A 383 -14.39 -23.44 -22.03
CA ARG A 383 -14.82 -24.46 -21.06
C ARG A 383 -15.88 -23.85 -20.14
N GLU A 384 -16.51 -24.67 -19.29
CA GLU A 384 -17.50 -24.22 -18.31
C GLU A 384 -17.00 -23.04 -17.46
N ASP A 385 -15.72 -23.04 -17.07
CA ASP A 385 -15.09 -22.03 -16.20
C ASP A 385 -14.17 -21.04 -16.93
N ILE A 386 -14.05 -21.10 -18.26
CA ILE A 386 -13.18 -20.22 -19.06
C ILE A 386 -13.95 -19.65 -20.25
N VAL A 387 -13.96 -18.32 -20.36
CA VAL A 387 -14.61 -17.60 -21.48
C VAL A 387 -13.61 -16.80 -22.31
N ILE A 388 -13.86 -16.75 -23.61
CA ILE A 388 -13.14 -15.93 -24.58
C ILE A 388 -14.15 -15.01 -25.25
N ALA A 389 -13.87 -13.71 -25.27
CA ALA A 389 -14.62 -12.72 -26.02
C ALA A 389 -13.73 -12.10 -27.09
N ALA A 390 -14.13 -12.19 -28.36
CA ALA A 390 -13.41 -11.60 -29.48
C ALA A 390 -14.25 -10.48 -30.11
N ALA A 391 -13.64 -9.31 -30.32
CA ALA A 391 -14.27 -8.19 -31.01
C ALA A 391 -14.32 -8.39 -32.53
N ASP A 392 -15.04 -7.50 -33.23
CA ASP A 392 -14.92 -7.39 -34.69
C ASP A 392 -13.60 -6.73 -35.10
N GLU A 393 -13.08 -7.10 -36.27
CA GLU A 393 -11.84 -6.57 -36.86
C GLU A 393 -11.89 -5.06 -37.17
N ASP A 394 -13.10 -4.54 -37.38
CA ASP A 394 -13.33 -3.18 -37.87
C ASP A 394 -13.37 -2.13 -36.75
N ARG A 395 -13.31 -2.55 -35.48
CA ARG A 395 -13.46 -1.66 -34.33
C ARG A 395 -12.24 -1.69 -33.41
N VAL A 396 -11.72 -0.50 -33.12
CA VAL A 396 -10.61 -0.31 -32.18
C VAL A 396 -11.17 -0.01 -30.79
N TYR A 397 -10.61 -0.66 -29.78
CA TYR A 397 -10.95 -0.46 -28.37
C TYR A 397 -9.73 0.05 -27.60
N ASP A 398 -9.96 0.96 -26.65
CA ASP A 398 -8.93 1.38 -25.70
C ASP A 398 -8.72 0.31 -24.62
N SER A 399 -7.54 0.32 -23.99
CA SER A 399 -7.16 -0.70 -23.00
C SER A 399 -8.05 -0.71 -21.75
N VAL A 400 -8.63 0.42 -21.36
CA VAL A 400 -9.49 0.53 -20.16
C VAL A 400 -10.81 -0.17 -20.42
N THR A 401 -11.43 0.08 -21.57
CA THR A 401 -12.66 -0.60 -22.01
C THR A 401 -12.48 -2.12 -22.07
N VAL A 402 -11.36 -2.59 -22.64
CA VAL A 402 -11.05 -4.03 -22.75
C VAL A 402 -10.82 -4.66 -21.38
N ALA A 403 -10.10 -3.98 -20.48
CA ALA A 403 -9.89 -4.43 -19.11
C ALA A 403 -11.22 -4.54 -18.34
N LYS A 404 -12.11 -3.55 -18.46
CA LYS A 404 -13.45 -3.57 -17.83
C LYS A 404 -14.32 -4.70 -18.37
N ALA A 405 -14.26 -5.00 -19.67
CA ALA A 405 -14.97 -6.16 -20.24
C ALA A 405 -14.46 -7.48 -19.64
N ALA A 406 -13.14 -7.65 -19.48
CA ALA A 406 -12.56 -8.84 -18.88
C ALA A 406 -12.94 -8.99 -17.39
N ASP A 407 -12.89 -7.89 -16.62
CA ASP A 407 -13.35 -7.86 -15.23
C ASP A 407 -14.86 -8.18 -15.11
N THR A 408 -15.68 -7.69 -16.05
CA THR A 408 -17.12 -7.96 -16.10
C THR A 408 -17.39 -9.45 -16.33
N LEU A 409 -16.72 -10.06 -17.30
CA LEU A 409 -16.83 -11.50 -17.56
C LEU A 409 -16.38 -12.33 -16.35
N LEU A 410 -15.31 -11.94 -15.67
CA LEU A 410 -14.82 -12.63 -14.47
C LEU A 410 -15.81 -12.53 -13.29
N SER A 411 -16.66 -11.50 -13.26
CA SER A 411 -17.69 -11.34 -12.21
C SER A 411 -18.90 -12.27 -12.37
N ILE A 412 -19.03 -12.92 -13.54
CA ILE A 412 -20.13 -13.85 -13.83
C ILE A 412 -19.90 -15.16 -13.07
N ASN A 413 -20.95 -15.68 -12.43
CA ASN A 413 -20.89 -16.91 -11.66
C ASN A 413 -20.38 -18.09 -12.52
N GLY A 414 -19.47 -18.88 -11.96
CA GLY A 414 -18.86 -20.04 -12.63
C GLY A 414 -17.61 -19.70 -13.46
N ILE A 415 -17.36 -18.43 -13.79
CA ILE A 415 -16.20 -18.04 -14.59
C ILE A 415 -14.95 -17.89 -13.70
N HIS A 416 -13.86 -18.56 -14.09
CA HIS A 416 -12.58 -18.56 -13.38
C HIS A 416 -11.45 -17.92 -14.18
N ALA A 417 -11.57 -17.85 -15.50
CA ALA A 417 -10.73 -17.01 -16.35
C ALA A 417 -11.55 -16.39 -17.50
N ALA A 418 -11.19 -15.16 -17.85
CA ALA A 418 -11.77 -14.44 -18.97
C ALA A 418 -10.66 -13.83 -19.84
N PHE A 419 -10.78 -14.01 -21.15
CA PHE A 419 -9.87 -13.46 -22.15
C PHE A 419 -10.66 -12.59 -23.12
N VAL A 420 -10.21 -11.35 -23.31
CA VAL A 420 -10.85 -10.41 -24.24
C VAL A 420 -9.85 -10.03 -25.32
N ILE A 421 -10.19 -10.28 -26.59
CA ILE A 421 -9.35 -10.10 -27.77
C ILE A 421 -9.91 -8.94 -28.59
N THR A 422 -9.11 -7.89 -28.77
CA THR A 422 -9.56 -6.68 -29.49
C THR A 422 -8.45 -6.10 -30.35
N LYS A 423 -8.85 -5.41 -31.42
CA LYS A 423 -7.95 -4.50 -32.13
C LYS A 423 -7.67 -3.27 -31.27
N GLN A 424 -6.40 -2.92 -31.13
CA GLN A 424 -5.88 -1.79 -30.35
C GLN A 424 -5.26 -0.72 -31.27
N PRO A 425 -5.07 0.51 -30.77
CA PRO A 425 -4.38 1.56 -31.53
C PRO A 425 -3.01 1.09 -32.05
N GLY A 426 -2.70 1.45 -33.31
CA GLY A 426 -1.45 1.03 -33.96
C GLY A 426 -1.49 -0.31 -34.69
N ASP A 427 -2.70 -0.81 -35.01
CA ASP A 427 -2.93 -2.06 -35.77
C ASP A 427 -2.37 -3.31 -35.05
N LEU A 428 -2.50 -3.30 -33.72
CA LEU A 428 -2.12 -4.39 -32.83
C LEU A 428 -3.37 -5.17 -32.42
N ILE A 429 -3.25 -6.49 -32.26
CA ILE A 429 -4.28 -7.29 -31.62
C ILE A 429 -3.86 -7.54 -30.19
N GLY A 430 -4.65 -7.07 -29.24
CA GLY A 430 -4.40 -7.22 -27.81
C GLY A 430 -5.26 -8.33 -27.20
N ILE A 431 -4.69 -9.08 -26.26
CA ILE A 431 -5.45 -9.95 -25.36
C ILE A 431 -5.33 -9.38 -23.95
N SER A 432 -6.46 -9.14 -23.30
CA SER A 432 -6.54 -8.87 -21.86
C SER A 432 -7.06 -10.11 -21.15
N ALA A 433 -6.27 -10.64 -20.22
CA ALA A 433 -6.60 -11.84 -19.46
C ALA A 433 -6.83 -11.54 -17.98
N ARG A 434 -7.85 -12.17 -17.40
CA ARG A 434 -8.23 -12.07 -15.98
C ARG A 434 -8.51 -13.44 -15.39
N SER A 435 -8.14 -13.66 -14.14
CA SER A 435 -8.50 -14.88 -13.40
C SER A 435 -8.86 -14.60 -11.95
N THR A 436 -9.72 -15.46 -11.40
CA THR A 436 -10.02 -15.54 -9.97
C THR A 436 -8.87 -16.11 -9.12
N GLY A 437 -7.75 -16.52 -9.76
CA GLY A 437 -6.63 -17.17 -9.07
C GLY A 437 -6.62 -18.70 -9.20
N LYS A 438 -7.56 -19.27 -9.96
CA LYS A 438 -7.56 -20.71 -10.28
C LYS A 438 -6.81 -21.05 -11.57
N VAL A 439 -6.68 -20.08 -12.48
CA VAL A 439 -6.00 -20.23 -13.76
C VAL A 439 -4.84 -19.25 -13.81
N ASN A 440 -3.63 -19.73 -14.11
CA ASN A 440 -2.48 -18.87 -14.25
C ASN A 440 -2.52 -18.19 -15.62
N VAL A 441 -3.01 -16.94 -15.67
CA VAL A 441 -3.09 -16.18 -16.94
C VAL A 441 -1.75 -15.59 -17.35
N GLN A 442 -0.79 -15.45 -16.43
CA GLN A 442 0.55 -14.96 -16.74
C GLN A 442 1.26 -15.88 -17.73
N THR A 443 1.35 -17.17 -17.41
CA THR A 443 2.07 -18.14 -18.24
C THR A 443 1.44 -18.28 -19.63
N LEU A 444 0.12 -18.14 -19.72
CA LEU A 444 -0.61 -18.13 -21.00
C LEU A 444 -0.26 -16.89 -21.85
N MET A 445 -0.19 -15.71 -21.25
CA MET A 445 0.17 -14.50 -21.97
C MET A 445 1.67 -14.47 -22.33
N GLU A 446 2.55 -14.99 -21.47
CA GLU A 446 3.99 -15.15 -21.75
C GLU A 446 4.23 -16.08 -22.95
N ALA A 447 3.49 -17.18 -23.06
CA ALA A 447 3.55 -18.09 -24.22
C ALA A 447 3.15 -17.39 -25.54
N LEU A 448 2.34 -16.34 -25.46
CA LEU A 448 1.93 -15.49 -26.58
C LEU A 448 2.75 -14.19 -26.69
N GLY A 449 3.93 -14.13 -26.06
CA GLY A 449 4.85 -12.99 -26.16
C GLY A 449 4.49 -11.77 -25.32
N GLY A 450 3.57 -11.92 -24.37
CA GLY A 450 3.17 -10.89 -23.41
C GLY A 450 3.71 -11.15 -22.00
N GLY A 451 2.90 -10.82 -21.00
CA GLY A 451 3.25 -11.05 -19.59
C GLY A 451 2.25 -10.45 -18.61
N GLY A 452 2.61 -10.45 -17.33
CA GLY A 452 1.78 -9.88 -16.27
C GLY A 452 1.94 -10.64 -14.95
N HIS A 453 0.83 -10.82 -14.25
CA HIS A 453 0.75 -11.52 -12.97
C HIS A 453 -0.24 -12.69 -13.07
N PHE A 454 -0.16 -13.60 -12.10
CA PHE A 454 -0.98 -14.82 -12.03
C PHE A 454 -2.48 -14.61 -12.35
N THR A 455 -3.08 -13.50 -11.89
CA THR A 455 -4.52 -13.20 -12.04
C THR A 455 -4.84 -12.14 -13.09
N ASN A 456 -3.83 -11.45 -13.63
CA ASN A 456 -4.01 -10.34 -14.56
C ASN A 456 -2.79 -10.24 -15.47
N ALA A 457 -2.98 -10.49 -16.75
CA ALA A 457 -1.92 -10.47 -17.75
C ALA A 457 -2.45 -9.96 -19.09
N ALA A 458 -1.55 -9.59 -19.99
CA ALA A 458 -1.90 -9.17 -21.33
C ALA A 458 -0.80 -9.50 -22.35
N THR A 459 -1.17 -9.57 -23.63
CA THR A 459 -0.23 -9.59 -24.76
C THR A 459 -0.70 -8.65 -25.88
N GLN A 460 0.23 -8.24 -26.74
CA GLN A 460 -0.02 -7.48 -27.95
C GLN A 460 0.72 -8.13 -29.11
N ILE A 461 -0.03 -8.51 -30.15
CA ILE A 461 0.49 -9.26 -31.29
C ILE A 461 0.38 -8.38 -32.55
N LYS A 462 1.49 -8.27 -33.27
CA LYS A 462 1.61 -7.51 -34.53
C LYS A 462 1.24 -8.38 -35.73
N ASN A 463 0.76 -7.74 -36.80
CA ASN A 463 0.54 -8.38 -38.11
C ASN A 463 -0.31 -9.66 -38.03
N SER A 464 -1.36 -9.66 -37.22
CA SER A 464 -2.27 -10.79 -37.04
C SER A 464 -3.72 -10.33 -37.08
N SER A 465 -4.64 -11.24 -37.38
CA SER A 465 -6.09 -11.01 -37.24
C SER A 465 -6.57 -11.40 -35.84
N ILE A 466 -7.71 -10.88 -35.40
CA ILE A 466 -8.40 -11.31 -34.16
C ILE A 466 -8.64 -12.83 -34.22
N GLY A 467 -9.08 -13.35 -35.35
CA GLY A 467 -9.31 -14.79 -35.54
C GLY A 467 -8.05 -15.64 -35.37
N ASP A 468 -6.91 -15.20 -35.92
CA ASP A 468 -5.63 -15.91 -35.76
C ASP A 468 -5.17 -15.90 -34.30
N VAL A 469 -5.31 -14.76 -33.61
CA VAL A 469 -4.95 -14.63 -32.20
C VAL A 469 -5.87 -15.45 -31.30
N GLU A 470 -7.17 -15.52 -31.61
CA GLU A 470 -8.10 -16.40 -30.91
C GLU A 470 -7.69 -17.87 -31.04
N ASN A 471 -7.31 -18.31 -32.25
CA ASN A 471 -6.84 -19.67 -32.49
C ASN A 471 -5.55 -19.98 -31.72
N GLN A 472 -4.60 -19.04 -31.68
CA GLN A 472 -3.37 -19.19 -30.88
C GLN A 472 -3.68 -19.32 -29.39
N LEU A 473 -4.58 -18.48 -28.86
CA LEU A 473 -5.01 -18.55 -27.46
C LEU A 473 -5.67 -19.91 -27.14
N ARG A 474 -6.60 -20.37 -27.99
CA ARG A 474 -7.26 -21.67 -27.83
C ARG A 474 -6.25 -22.82 -27.85
N ALA A 475 -5.23 -22.76 -28.71
CA ALA A 475 -4.17 -23.75 -28.73
C ALA A 475 -3.35 -23.77 -27.43
N GLU A 476 -2.97 -22.61 -26.89
CA GLU A 476 -2.25 -22.53 -25.61
C GLU A 476 -3.08 -22.97 -24.40
N LEU A 477 -4.38 -22.64 -24.40
CA LEU A 477 -5.32 -23.13 -23.39
C LEU A 477 -5.44 -24.66 -23.41
N THR A 478 -5.45 -25.27 -24.61
CA THR A 478 -5.54 -26.73 -24.77
C THR A 478 -4.26 -27.44 -24.32
N LYS A 479 -3.08 -26.84 -24.54
CA LYS A 479 -1.78 -27.42 -24.10
C LYS A 479 -1.66 -27.48 -22.58
N ASN A 480 -2.17 -26.48 -21.88
CA ASN A 480 -2.13 -26.41 -20.41
C ASN A 480 -3.14 -27.35 -19.72
N GLU A 481 -3.91 -28.14 -20.47
CA GLU A 481 -4.76 -29.21 -19.92
C GLU A 481 -4.00 -30.54 -19.74
N GLN A 482 -2.80 -30.68 -20.31
CA GLN A 482 -1.91 -31.85 -20.15
C GLN A 482 -0.84 -31.58 -19.08
#